data_AF-A0A369UJS5-F1
#
_entry.id   AF-A0A369UJS5-F1
#
_cell.length_a   1.000
_cell.length_b   1.000
_cell.length_c   1.000
_cell.angle_alpha   90.00
_cell.angle_beta   90.00
_cell.angle_gamma   90.00
#
_symmetry.space_group_name_H-M   'P 1'
#
loop_
_entity.id
_entity.type
_entity.pdbx_description
1 polymer ?
#
loop_
_entity_poly.entity_id
_entity_poly.type
_entity_poly.pdbx_seq_one_letter_code
_entity_poly.pdbx_strand_id
1 'polypeptide(L)'
;MAARKSKGRQAVRNNSGGFPAWGWAIIGVLIGAVLMFVWRGQLPMGGKSGDAPQPNSQATAQRGSEPGAVEQPAASESTTAPKKPQFDFYSVLSEKEVRIPDAEISAQARAEAQQKQVAAQQQAAQAQQQAAAQKPAVTNTPPAVTENITAAPAAPVAAAPAGGSGYLLQVGAFPSAADAESLKAKLALQGFVANVASVNVNGQSYNRVRLGPFRSATELEATKQRLSSAGISAIALKEGK
;
A
#
# COMPACT_ATOMS: atom_id res chain seq x y z
N MET A 1 -11.61 75.82 52.88
CA MET A 1 -11.87 75.67 51.43
C MET A 1 -10.61 75.14 50.76
N ALA A 2 -10.79 74.22 49.80
CA ALA A 2 -9.91 73.87 48.67
C ALA A 2 -8.49 73.32 48.97
N ALA A 3 -7.92 72.35 48.25
CA ALA A 3 -8.39 71.46 47.20
C ALA A 3 -7.47 70.23 47.16
N ARG A 4 -8.06 69.06 46.90
CA ARG A 4 -7.42 67.74 46.79
C ARG A 4 -6.89 67.58 45.37
N LYS A 5 -5.56 67.57 45.19
CA LYS A 5 -4.89 67.40 43.88
C LYS A 5 -4.86 65.92 43.52
N SER A 6 -5.54 65.54 42.44
CA SER A 6 -5.54 64.18 41.90
C SER A 6 -4.17 63.86 41.28
N LYS A 7 -3.66 62.66 41.57
CA LYS A 7 -2.44 62.11 40.98
C LYS A 7 -2.82 61.52 39.62
N GLY A 8 -2.32 62.13 38.54
CA GLY A 8 -2.63 61.73 37.17
C GLY A 8 -2.22 60.28 36.91
N ARG A 9 -3.10 59.52 36.25
CA ARG A 9 -2.80 58.19 35.74
C ARG A 9 -1.65 58.28 34.74
N GLN A 10 -0.56 57.59 35.05
CA GLN A 10 0.54 57.34 34.12
C GLN A 10 0.01 56.51 32.95
N ALA A 11 0.16 57.02 31.72
CA ALA A 11 -0.13 56.27 30.51
C ALA A 11 0.97 55.22 30.30
N VAL A 12 0.63 53.95 30.52
CA VAL A 12 1.49 52.82 30.14
C VAL A 12 1.51 52.77 28.62
N ARG A 13 2.63 53.17 28.00
CA ARG A 13 2.90 52.87 26.60
C ARG A 13 3.06 51.35 26.50
N ASN A 14 2.03 50.67 26.01
CA ASN A 14 2.21 49.29 25.55
C ASN A 14 3.15 49.33 24.35
N ASN A 15 4.23 48.57 24.42
CA ASN A 15 5.07 48.32 23.26
C ASN A 15 4.42 47.13 22.53
N SER A 16 3.44 47.40 21.67
CA SER A 16 3.01 46.36 20.73
C SER A 16 4.17 46.16 19.75
N GLY A 17 4.80 44.99 19.83
CA GLY A 17 5.87 44.58 18.93
C GLY A 17 5.38 44.57 17.49
N GLY A 18 5.46 45.71 16.83
CA GLY A 18 5.18 45.86 15.43
C GLY A 18 6.17 45.00 14.64
N PHE A 19 5.65 44.25 13.68
CA PHE A 19 6.47 43.42 12.81
C PHE A 19 7.63 44.25 12.26
N PRO A 20 8.88 43.77 12.43
CA PRO A 20 10.05 44.55 12.08
C PRO A 20 10.08 44.81 10.56
N ALA A 21 10.59 45.96 10.12
CA ALA A 21 10.43 46.45 8.74
C ALA A 21 10.94 45.48 7.64
N TRP A 22 11.99 44.70 7.92
CA TRP A 22 12.46 43.61 7.06
C TRP A 22 11.43 42.48 6.83
N GLY A 23 10.47 42.29 7.74
CA GLY A 23 9.37 41.36 7.56
C GLY A 23 8.50 41.70 6.36
N TRP A 24 8.25 43.00 6.12
CA TRP A 24 7.54 43.46 4.93
C TRP A 24 8.34 43.24 3.64
N ALA A 25 9.67 43.36 3.69
CA ALA A 25 10.53 43.07 2.55
C ALA A 25 10.47 41.59 2.14
N ILE A 26 10.48 40.66 3.11
CA ILE A 26 10.35 39.22 2.85
C ILE A 26 8.98 38.90 2.25
N ILE A 27 7.91 39.51 2.78
CA ILE A 27 6.53 39.31 2.28
C ILE A 27 6.41 39.78 0.82
N GLY A 28 6.99 40.94 0.49
CA GLY A 28 6.99 41.44 -0.89
C GLY A 28 7.74 40.54 -1.86
N VAL A 29 8.90 40.01 -1.47
CA VAL A 29 9.68 39.06 -2.29
C VAL A 29 8.90 37.76 -2.53
N LEU A 30 8.20 37.23 -1.50
CA LEU A 30 7.37 36.03 -1.65
C LEU A 30 6.20 36.25 -2.61
N ILE A 31 5.50 37.38 -2.50
CA ILE A 31 4.37 37.70 -3.41
C ILE A 31 4.87 37.87 -4.86
N GLY A 32 6.01 38.54 -5.04
CA GLY A 32 6.63 38.71 -6.36
C GLY A 32 7.06 37.38 -6.99
N ALA A 33 7.65 36.47 -6.20
CA ALA A 33 8.03 35.14 -6.66
C ALA A 33 6.82 34.30 -7.09
N VAL A 34 5.71 34.37 -6.35
CA VAL A 34 4.46 33.68 -6.70
C VAL A 34 3.87 34.22 -8.01
N LEU A 35 3.81 35.54 -8.18
CA LEU A 35 3.32 36.15 -9.43
C LEU A 35 4.22 35.81 -10.62
N MET A 36 5.54 35.84 -10.45
CA MET A 36 6.48 35.44 -11.49
C MET A 36 6.29 33.96 -11.88
N PHE A 37 6.03 33.09 -10.91
CA PHE A 37 5.84 31.66 -11.13
C PHE A 37 4.50 31.35 -11.83
N VAL A 38 3.44 32.13 -11.54
CA VAL A 38 2.16 32.10 -12.27
C VAL A 38 2.34 32.53 -13.73
N TRP A 39 3.05 33.64 -13.97
CA TRP A 39 3.28 34.14 -15.33
C TRP A 39 4.24 33.27 -16.16
N ARG A 40 5.14 32.56 -15.49
CA ARG A 40 6.10 31.63 -16.11
C ARG A 40 5.54 30.22 -16.33
N GLY A 41 4.26 29.99 -16.00
CA GLY A 41 3.52 28.76 -16.37
C GLY A 41 4.01 27.48 -15.68
N GLN A 42 4.70 27.60 -14.54
CA GLN A 42 5.38 26.47 -13.87
C GLN A 42 4.64 25.95 -12.64
N LEU A 43 3.41 26.42 -12.38
CA LEU A 43 2.51 25.75 -11.45
C LEU A 43 2.03 24.42 -12.06
N PRO A 44 2.22 23.27 -11.38
CA PRO A 44 1.43 22.08 -11.67
C PRO A 44 0.00 22.32 -11.17
N MET A 45 -0.75 23.20 -11.85
CA MET A 45 -2.20 23.14 -11.78
C MET A 45 -2.61 21.84 -12.47
N GLY A 46 -2.96 20.84 -11.66
CA GLY A 46 -3.77 19.70 -12.05
C GLY A 46 -5.18 20.14 -12.43
N GLY A 47 -5.29 20.94 -13.48
CA GLY A 47 -6.55 21.33 -14.12
C GLY A 47 -6.57 20.72 -15.51
N LYS A 48 -7.37 19.66 -15.67
CA LYS A 48 -7.75 19.08 -16.96
C LYS A 48 -8.23 20.18 -17.90
N SER A 49 -7.34 20.67 -18.76
CA SER A 49 -7.68 21.53 -19.89
C SER A 49 -7.89 20.61 -21.10
N GLY A 50 -8.95 19.80 -20.99
CA GLY A 50 -9.28 18.77 -21.98
C GLY A 50 -10.77 18.65 -22.28
N ASP A 51 -11.58 19.65 -21.90
CA ASP A 51 -13.02 19.64 -22.17
C ASP A 51 -13.54 21.08 -22.37
N ALA A 52 -12.98 21.76 -23.37
CA ALA A 52 -13.64 22.91 -23.98
C ALA A 52 -14.27 22.42 -25.29
N PRO A 53 -15.60 22.54 -25.49
CA PRO A 53 -16.23 22.14 -26.73
C PRO A 53 -15.65 22.97 -27.88
N GLN A 54 -14.92 22.32 -28.78
CA GLN A 54 -14.40 22.97 -29.96
C GLN A 54 -15.56 23.42 -30.87
N PRO A 55 -15.53 24.65 -31.41
CA PRO A 55 -16.49 25.08 -32.41
C PRO A 55 -16.30 24.22 -33.67
N ASN A 56 -17.32 23.43 -33.96
CA ASN A 56 -17.35 22.52 -35.10
C ASN A 56 -17.48 23.36 -36.38
N SER A 57 -16.38 23.60 -37.07
CA SER A 57 -16.30 24.38 -38.32
C SER A 57 -16.94 23.68 -39.53
N GLN A 58 -17.57 22.52 -39.32
CA GLN A 58 -18.27 21.74 -40.35
C GLN A 58 -19.80 21.72 -40.19
N ALA A 59 -20.39 22.59 -39.36
CA ALA A 59 -21.84 22.80 -39.36
C ALA A 59 -22.29 23.63 -40.58
N THR A 60 -22.22 23.05 -41.78
CA THR A 60 -22.98 23.55 -42.93
C THR A 60 -24.43 23.14 -42.75
N ALA A 61 -25.33 24.11 -42.62
CA ALA A 61 -26.77 23.89 -42.61
C ALA A 61 -27.18 23.20 -43.92
N GLN A 62 -27.76 22.01 -43.82
CA GLN A 62 -28.45 21.37 -44.94
C GLN A 62 -29.61 22.28 -45.38
N ARG A 63 -29.41 22.99 -46.49
CA ARG A 63 -30.45 23.66 -47.24
C ARG A 63 -30.87 22.72 -48.37
N GLY A 64 -32.13 22.28 -48.32
CA GLY A 64 -32.97 22.07 -49.49
C GLY A 64 -32.66 20.84 -50.35
N SER A 65 -33.57 19.87 -50.26
CA SER A 65 -34.29 19.26 -51.39
C SER A 65 -33.49 18.63 -52.54
N GLU A 66 -33.61 17.31 -52.61
CA GLU A 66 -33.75 16.41 -53.78
C GLU A 66 -34.00 17.13 -55.14
N PRO A 67 -33.51 16.60 -56.29
CA PRO A 67 -33.81 15.22 -56.72
C PRO A 67 -32.75 14.50 -57.60
N GLY A 68 -32.92 13.18 -57.69
CA GLY A 68 -32.66 12.45 -58.93
C GLY A 68 -31.49 11.45 -58.93
N ALA A 69 -31.86 10.17 -59.07
CA ALA A 69 -31.14 9.10 -59.79
C ALA A 69 -29.78 8.65 -59.19
N VAL A 70 -29.46 7.37 -58.97
CA VAL A 70 -30.06 6.06 -59.27
C VAL A 70 -29.26 5.00 -58.47
N GLU A 71 -29.90 3.84 -58.28
CA GLU A 71 -29.32 2.49 -58.12
C GLU A 71 -28.69 2.03 -56.78
N GLN A 72 -29.54 1.26 -56.10
CA GLN A 72 -29.28 0.07 -55.27
C GLN A 72 -28.54 -1.03 -56.09
N PRO A 73 -27.87 -2.05 -55.47
CA PRO A 73 -28.60 -3.19 -54.88
C PRO A 73 -28.08 -3.68 -53.51
N ALA A 74 -29.06 -3.99 -52.65
CA ALA A 74 -29.13 -5.07 -51.65
C ALA A 74 -27.92 -5.42 -50.76
N ALA A 75 -28.06 -5.20 -49.45
CA ALA A 75 -28.52 -6.25 -48.53
C ALA A 75 -28.68 -5.73 -47.09
N SER A 76 -29.83 -6.05 -46.50
CA SER A 76 -30.09 -6.24 -45.06
C SER A 76 -29.95 -5.03 -44.13
N GLU A 77 -31.04 -4.32 -43.83
CA GLU A 77 -32.05 -4.67 -42.81
C GLU A 77 -31.71 -4.14 -41.40
N SER A 78 -32.77 -3.60 -40.78
CA SER A 78 -32.97 -3.40 -39.34
C SER A 78 -32.44 -2.12 -38.68
N THR A 79 -33.11 -1.00 -38.99
CA THR A 79 -33.60 -0.12 -37.91
C THR A 79 -34.37 -0.96 -36.90
N THR A 80 -34.04 -0.91 -35.60
CA THR A 80 -35.02 -0.88 -34.47
C THR A 80 -34.29 -0.71 -33.12
N ALA A 81 -34.39 0.51 -32.59
CA ALA A 81 -34.69 0.85 -31.20
C ALA A 81 -33.72 0.48 -30.03
N PRO A 82 -33.72 1.29 -28.95
CA PRO A 82 -32.61 1.46 -28.03
C PRO A 82 -32.63 0.42 -26.90
N LYS A 83 -31.46 -0.09 -26.49
CA LYS A 83 -31.31 -0.88 -25.25
C LYS A 83 -30.73 -0.04 -24.12
N LYS A 84 -31.52 -0.05 -23.04
CA LYS A 84 -31.43 0.61 -21.73
C LYS A 84 -30.13 0.26 -20.98
N PRO A 85 -29.72 1.05 -19.97
CA PRO A 85 -28.42 0.90 -19.31
C PRO A 85 -28.27 -0.45 -18.63
N GLN A 86 -27.16 -1.13 -18.90
CA GLN A 86 -26.76 -2.34 -18.18
C GLN A 86 -26.01 -1.95 -16.91
N PHE A 87 -26.40 -2.61 -15.82
CA PHE A 87 -25.98 -2.41 -14.44
C PHE A 87 -24.59 -3.01 -14.24
N ASP A 88 -23.58 -2.20 -13.90
CA ASP A 88 -22.20 -2.67 -13.73
C ASP A 88 -21.93 -3.02 -12.26
N PHE A 89 -22.29 -4.25 -11.91
CA PHE A 89 -22.24 -4.83 -10.55
C PHE A 89 -20.83 -4.91 -9.94
N TYR A 90 -19.78 -4.74 -10.74
CA TYR A 90 -18.40 -4.76 -10.25
C TYR A 90 -17.98 -3.45 -9.55
N SER A 91 -18.83 -2.42 -9.55
CA SER A 91 -18.66 -1.22 -8.71
C SER A 91 -19.14 -1.40 -7.25
N VAL A 92 -19.68 -2.57 -6.85
CA VAL A 92 -20.13 -2.83 -5.47
C VAL A 92 -19.24 -3.88 -4.78
N LEU A 93 -17.93 -3.81 -4.99
CA LEU A 93 -16.96 -4.48 -4.12
C LEU A 93 -15.82 -3.58 -3.65
N SER A 94 -15.99 -2.26 -3.76
CA SER A 94 -15.00 -1.26 -3.35
C SER A 94 -15.28 -0.59 -2.00
N GLU A 95 -16.27 -1.02 -1.21
CA GLU A 95 -16.49 -0.39 0.10
C GLU A 95 -16.98 -1.35 1.18
N LYS A 96 -16.07 -2.16 1.71
CA LYS A 96 -16.13 -2.66 3.09
C LYS A 96 -14.73 -3.02 3.60
N GLU A 97 -13.81 -2.05 3.60
CA GLU A 97 -12.62 -2.12 4.45
C GLU A 97 -13.04 -1.79 5.88
N VAL A 98 -13.40 -2.82 6.66
CA VAL A 98 -13.70 -2.67 8.08
C VAL A 98 -12.38 -2.73 8.86
N ARG A 99 -12.01 -1.61 9.51
CA ARG A 99 -10.97 -1.61 10.56
C ARG A 99 -11.46 -2.46 11.72
N ILE A 100 -10.88 -3.65 11.91
CA ILE A 100 -11.16 -4.50 13.07
C ILE A 100 -10.42 -3.89 14.28
N PRO A 101 -11.11 -3.52 15.37
CA PRO A 101 -10.47 -3.04 16.59
C PRO A 101 -9.65 -4.14 17.25
N ASP A 102 -8.47 -3.81 17.79
CA ASP A 102 -7.50 -4.74 18.44
C ASP A 102 -8.11 -5.68 19.50
N ALA A 103 -9.27 -5.34 20.04
CA ALA A 103 -10.00 -6.15 21.03
C ALA A 103 -10.50 -7.50 20.48
N GLU A 104 -10.95 -7.57 19.22
CA GLU A 104 -11.45 -8.83 18.64
C GLU A 104 -10.30 -9.77 18.26
N ILE A 105 -9.17 -9.22 17.82
CA ILE A 105 -7.96 -9.98 17.48
C ILE A 105 -7.36 -10.62 18.75
N SER A 106 -7.35 -9.90 19.87
CA SER A 106 -6.87 -10.45 21.15
C SER A 106 -7.82 -11.50 21.75
N ALA A 107 -9.14 -11.36 21.56
CA ALA A 107 -10.12 -12.37 21.97
C ALA A 107 -9.96 -13.67 21.15
N GLN A 108 -9.80 -13.57 19.83
CA GLN A 108 -9.55 -14.74 18.98
C GLN A 108 -8.21 -15.42 19.28
N ALA A 109 -7.14 -14.64 19.53
CA ALA A 109 -5.85 -15.21 19.92
C ALA A 109 -5.91 -16.05 21.21
N ARG A 110 -6.70 -15.61 22.20
CA ARG A 110 -6.92 -16.36 23.44
C ARG A 110 -7.74 -17.63 23.24
N ALA A 111 -8.78 -17.56 22.41
CA ALA A 111 -9.61 -18.74 22.08
C ALA A 111 -8.80 -19.81 21.33
N GLU A 112 -7.96 -19.40 20.38
CA GLU A 112 -7.11 -20.32 19.61
C GLU A 112 -6.00 -20.93 20.48
N ALA A 113 -5.43 -20.16 21.41
CA ALA A 113 -4.46 -20.65 22.39
C ALA A 113 -5.08 -21.69 23.35
N GLN A 114 -6.33 -21.49 23.79
CA GLN A 114 -7.04 -22.45 24.63
C GLN A 114 -7.36 -23.74 23.85
N GLN A 115 -7.80 -23.64 22.59
CA GLN A 115 -8.06 -24.80 21.74
C GLN A 115 -6.80 -25.65 21.48
N LYS A 116 -5.64 -25.01 21.26
CA LYS A 116 -4.37 -25.74 21.09
C LYS A 116 -3.95 -26.48 22.36
N GLN A 117 -4.20 -25.92 23.55
CA GLN A 117 -3.89 -26.58 24.81
C GLN A 117 -4.77 -27.81 25.06
N VAL A 118 -6.08 -27.74 24.79
CA VAL A 118 -6.97 -28.92 24.96
C VAL A 118 -6.68 -30.01 23.94
N ALA A 119 -6.34 -29.66 22.70
CA ALA A 119 -5.94 -30.65 21.68
C ALA A 119 -4.63 -31.36 22.05
N ALA A 120 -3.64 -30.63 22.58
CA ALA A 120 -2.38 -31.21 23.04
C ALA A 120 -2.58 -32.17 24.24
N GLN A 121 -3.48 -31.84 25.18
CA GLN A 121 -3.81 -32.72 26.30
C GLN A 121 -4.51 -34.01 25.84
N GLN A 122 -5.41 -33.92 24.85
CA GLN A 122 -6.08 -35.10 24.28
C GLN A 122 -5.11 -36.02 23.54
N GLN A 123 -4.15 -35.47 22.79
CA GLN A 123 -3.11 -36.26 22.11
C GLN A 123 -2.17 -36.95 23.11
N ALA A 124 -1.79 -36.27 24.20
CA ALA A 124 -0.97 -36.87 25.24
C ALA A 124 -1.68 -38.04 25.95
N ALA A 125 -2.99 -37.92 26.21
CA ALA A 125 -3.78 -39.01 26.80
C ALA A 125 -3.90 -40.23 25.88
N GLN A 126 -4.04 -40.02 24.57
CA GLN A 126 -4.09 -41.12 23.58
C GLN A 126 -2.73 -41.82 23.43
N ALA A 127 -1.62 -41.07 23.48
CA ALA A 127 -0.27 -41.64 23.40
C ALA A 127 0.05 -42.53 24.61
N GLN A 128 -0.41 -42.17 25.82
CA GLN A 128 -0.20 -43.00 27.02
C GLN A 128 -1.02 -44.30 27.00
N GLN A 129 -2.21 -44.31 26.38
CA GLN A 129 -3.02 -45.53 26.24
C GLN A 129 -2.43 -46.52 25.23
N GLN A 130 -1.77 -46.02 24.18
CA GLN A 130 -1.11 -46.88 23.18
C GLN A 130 0.22 -47.47 23.69
N ALA A 131 0.94 -46.77 24.56
CA ALA A 131 2.17 -47.27 25.18
C ALA A 131 1.93 -48.40 26.20
N ALA A 132 0.74 -48.46 26.83
CA ALA A 132 0.39 -49.52 27.78
C ALA A 132 0.01 -50.86 27.12
N ALA A 133 -0.28 -50.87 25.80
CA ALA A 133 -0.71 -52.06 25.07
C ALA A 133 0.43 -52.83 24.38
N GLN A 134 1.67 -52.32 24.39
CA GLN A 134 2.81 -52.95 23.71
C GLN A 134 3.92 -53.28 24.71
N LYS A 135 3.69 -54.35 25.49
CA LYS A 135 4.74 -55.01 26.28
C LYS A 135 5.53 -55.93 25.32
N PRO A 136 6.86 -55.81 25.21
CA PRO A 136 7.64 -56.45 24.16
C PRO A 136 7.90 -57.93 24.46
N ALA A 137 7.45 -58.81 23.56
CA ALA A 137 7.94 -60.19 23.49
C ALA A 137 9.21 -60.20 22.62
N VAL A 138 10.33 -60.55 23.24
CA VAL A 138 11.63 -60.74 22.60
C VAL A 138 11.65 -62.03 21.79
N THR A 139 12.20 -62.00 20.57
CA THR A 139 12.86 -63.18 19.97
C THR A 139 13.97 -62.69 19.04
N ASN A 140 15.21 -63.00 19.42
CA ASN A 140 16.41 -62.82 18.60
C ASN A 140 16.48 -63.91 17.53
N THR A 141 16.85 -63.57 16.29
CA THR A 141 17.69 -64.35 15.34
C THR A 141 17.96 -63.51 14.06
N PRO A 142 19.03 -63.80 13.27
CA PRO A 142 20.06 -62.85 12.84
C PRO A 142 19.88 -62.26 11.41
N PRO A 143 20.77 -61.35 10.93
CA PRO A 143 20.44 -60.30 9.98
C PRO A 143 20.52 -60.75 8.53
N ALA A 144 19.53 -60.36 7.72
CA ALA A 144 19.64 -60.33 6.28
C ALA A 144 20.13 -58.94 5.86
N VAL A 145 21.34 -58.93 5.33
CA VAL A 145 21.97 -57.83 4.59
C VAL A 145 21.07 -57.45 3.41
N THR A 146 20.71 -56.16 3.33
CA THR A 146 20.49 -55.50 2.05
C THR A 146 21.11 -54.11 2.13
N GLU A 147 22.39 -54.05 1.73
CA GLU A 147 22.89 -52.85 1.08
C GLU A 147 21.97 -52.54 -0.11
N ASN A 148 21.53 -51.30 -0.23
CA ASN A 148 21.39 -50.67 -1.53
C ASN A 148 21.63 -49.17 -1.37
N ILE A 149 22.87 -48.79 -1.70
CA ILE A 149 23.24 -47.44 -2.09
C ILE A 149 22.38 -47.06 -3.29
N THR A 150 21.64 -45.95 -3.18
CA THR A 150 21.49 -45.03 -4.31
C THR A 150 21.25 -43.63 -3.78
N ALA A 151 22.32 -42.84 -3.81
CA ALA A 151 22.25 -41.40 -3.73
C ALA A 151 21.57 -40.88 -5.01
N ALA A 152 20.34 -40.42 -4.88
CA ALA A 152 19.70 -39.53 -5.84
C ALA A 152 19.63 -38.15 -5.19
N PRO A 153 20.06 -37.07 -5.88
CA PRO A 153 20.16 -35.76 -5.26
C PRO A 153 18.78 -35.29 -4.83
N ALA A 154 18.65 -35.00 -3.53
CA ALA A 154 17.51 -34.31 -2.98
C ALA A 154 17.38 -32.97 -3.72
N ALA A 155 16.44 -32.93 -4.67
CA ALA A 155 15.93 -31.68 -5.20
C ALA A 155 15.57 -30.80 -3.98
N PRO A 156 16.06 -29.55 -3.91
CA PRO A 156 15.61 -28.66 -2.87
C PRO A 156 14.14 -28.43 -3.15
N VAL A 157 13.28 -29.06 -2.33
CA VAL A 157 11.90 -28.62 -2.21
C VAL A 157 11.99 -27.14 -1.83
N ALA A 158 11.72 -26.29 -2.81
CA ALA A 158 11.50 -24.88 -2.59
C ALA A 158 10.33 -24.80 -1.62
N ALA A 159 10.66 -24.65 -0.33
CA ALA A 159 9.72 -24.26 0.68
C ALA A 159 9.23 -22.86 0.29
N ALA A 160 8.17 -22.79 -0.51
CA ALA A 160 7.34 -21.61 -0.59
C ALA A 160 6.99 -21.26 0.87
N PRO A 161 7.33 -20.05 1.37
CA PRO A 161 6.98 -19.70 2.73
C PRO A 161 5.46 -19.74 2.83
N ALA A 162 4.98 -20.71 3.62
CA ALA A 162 3.58 -20.94 3.88
C ALA A 162 2.92 -19.62 4.30
N GLY A 163 1.80 -19.30 3.63
CA GLY A 163 0.97 -18.11 3.83
C GLY A 163 0.39 -18.02 5.23
N GLY A 164 1.22 -17.59 6.18
CA GLY A 164 0.81 -17.15 7.49
C GLY A 164 1.10 -15.67 7.61
N SER A 165 0.05 -14.85 7.52
CA SER A 165 -0.03 -13.44 7.95
C SER A 165 1.31 -12.84 8.37
N GLY A 166 2.14 -12.54 7.37
CA GLY A 166 3.46 -11.96 7.57
C GLY A 166 3.35 -10.45 7.63
N TYR A 167 4.19 -9.81 8.43
CA TYR A 167 4.35 -8.37 8.37
C TYR A 167 5.49 -8.07 7.39
N LEU A 168 5.26 -7.21 6.42
CA LEU A 168 6.26 -6.75 5.46
C LEU A 168 6.58 -5.28 5.72
N LEU A 169 7.78 -4.86 5.38
CA LEU A 169 8.17 -3.46 5.49
C LEU A 169 8.63 -2.96 4.12
N GLN A 170 7.83 -2.08 3.50
CA GLN A 170 8.14 -1.50 2.20
C GLN A 170 8.95 -0.22 2.38
N VAL A 171 10.18 -0.21 1.89
CA VAL A 171 11.08 0.95 1.99
C VAL A 171 10.93 1.92 0.82
N GLY A 172 10.46 1.45 -0.34
CA GLY A 172 10.27 2.31 -1.51
C GLY A 172 9.75 1.57 -2.74
N ALA A 173 9.33 2.35 -3.73
CA ALA A 173 8.93 1.89 -5.05
C ALA A 173 9.56 2.79 -6.10
N PHE A 174 10.38 2.22 -6.99
CA PHE A 174 11.13 2.97 -7.99
C PHE A 174 10.69 2.58 -9.40
N PRO A 175 10.54 3.52 -10.35
CA PRO A 175 10.28 3.18 -11.75
C PRO A 175 11.49 2.49 -12.42
N SER A 176 12.70 2.76 -11.93
CA SER A 176 13.96 2.19 -12.42
C SER A 176 14.39 0.97 -11.58
N ALA A 177 14.88 -0.08 -12.25
CA ALA A 177 15.41 -1.26 -11.59
C ALA A 177 16.76 -0.98 -10.90
N ALA A 178 17.61 -0.16 -11.52
CA ALA A 178 18.94 0.19 -10.99
C ALA A 178 18.85 0.97 -9.67
N ASP A 179 17.88 1.86 -9.53
CA ASP A 179 17.65 2.61 -8.28
C ASP A 179 17.16 1.68 -7.16
N ALA A 180 16.28 0.73 -7.49
CA ALA A 180 15.80 -0.27 -6.55
C ALA A 180 16.93 -1.21 -6.08
N GLU A 181 17.81 -1.63 -6.98
CA GLU A 181 19.00 -2.43 -6.64
C GLU A 181 20.01 -1.67 -5.80
N SER A 182 20.23 -0.38 -6.11
CA SER A 182 21.11 0.49 -5.32
C SER A 182 20.61 0.62 -3.88
N LEU A 183 19.30 0.78 -3.68
CA LEU A 183 18.71 0.81 -2.34
C LEU A 183 18.84 -0.56 -1.64
N LYS A 184 18.59 -1.67 -2.35
CA LYS A 184 18.79 -3.02 -1.82
C LYS A 184 20.24 -3.26 -1.39
N ALA A 185 21.22 -2.82 -2.18
CA ALA A 185 22.63 -2.92 -1.84
C ALA A 185 22.95 -2.10 -0.58
N LYS A 186 22.44 -0.87 -0.48
CA LYS A 186 22.60 -0.03 0.71
C LYS A 186 22.02 -0.68 1.96
N LEU A 187 20.84 -1.29 1.84
CA LEU A 187 20.20 -2.03 2.92
C LEU A 187 21.01 -3.28 3.31
N ALA A 188 21.53 -4.03 2.34
CA ALA A 188 22.35 -5.20 2.58
C ALA A 188 23.65 -4.85 3.34
N LEU A 189 24.29 -3.73 2.99
CA LEU A 189 25.47 -3.21 3.71
C LEU A 189 25.15 -2.84 5.17
N GLN A 190 23.91 -2.46 5.46
CA GLN A 190 23.42 -2.19 6.82
C GLN A 190 22.97 -3.46 7.55
N GLY A 191 23.11 -4.63 6.91
CA GLY A 191 22.70 -5.93 7.45
C GLY A 191 21.21 -6.22 7.30
N PHE A 192 20.49 -5.49 6.45
CA PHE A 192 19.08 -5.73 6.18
C PHE A 192 18.90 -6.52 4.88
N VAL A 193 18.06 -7.56 4.92
CA VAL A 193 17.76 -8.37 3.74
C VAL A 193 16.51 -7.82 3.04
N ALA A 194 16.73 -7.12 1.93
CA ALA A 194 15.68 -6.57 1.08
C ALA A 194 15.49 -7.37 -0.22
N ASN A 195 14.24 -7.49 -0.66
CA ASN A 195 13.84 -8.10 -1.91
C ASN A 195 13.22 -7.04 -2.84
N VAL A 196 13.52 -7.11 -4.13
CA VAL A 196 12.95 -6.24 -5.16
C VAL A 196 11.89 -7.03 -5.92
N ALA A 197 10.68 -6.51 -5.94
CA ALA A 197 9.58 -7.12 -6.68
C ALA A 197 9.00 -6.11 -7.67
N SER A 198 9.01 -6.48 -8.95
CA SER A 198 8.39 -5.70 -10.02
C SER A 198 6.88 -5.89 -9.99
N VAL A 199 6.13 -4.79 -10.02
CA VAL A 199 4.66 -4.79 -10.08
C VAL A 199 4.20 -3.74 -11.09
N ASN A 200 3.20 -4.07 -11.88
CA ASN A 200 2.55 -3.12 -12.77
C ASN A 200 1.35 -2.49 -12.07
N VAL A 201 1.40 -1.16 -11.88
CA VAL A 201 0.30 -0.39 -11.30
C VAL A 201 -0.16 0.61 -12.35
N ASN A 202 -1.42 0.51 -12.77
CA ASN A 202 -2.03 1.40 -13.78
C ASN A 202 -1.25 1.46 -15.10
N GLY A 203 -0.68 0.32 -15.55
CA GLY A 203 0.09 0.24 -16.80
C GLY A 203 1.55 0.69 -16.70
N GLN A 204 2.02 1.16 -15.53
CA GLN A 204 3.42 1.52 -15.30
C GLN A 204 4.10 0.50 -14.38
N SER A 205 5.30 0.06 -14.76
CA SER A 205 6.08 -0.90 -13.97
C SER A 205 6.85 -0.21 -12.86
N TYR A 206 6.76 -0.74 -11.65
CA TYR A 206 7.48 -0.26 -10.48
C TYR A 206 8.21 -1.41 -9.80
N ASN A 207 9.44 -1.14 -9.37
CA ASN A 207 10.28 -2.03 -8.60
C ASN A 207 10.15 -1.66 -7.12
N ARG A 208 9.43 -2.49 -6.36
CA ARG A 208 9.20 -2.29 -4.92
C ARG A 208 10.28 -2.98 -4.13
N VAL A 209 11.01 -2.23 -3.32
CA VAL A 209 12.00 -2.76 -2.39
C VAL A 209 11.29 -3.02 -1.07
N ARG A 210 11.29 -4.29 -0.65
CA ARG A 210 10.55 -4.81 0.50
C ARG A 210 11.52 -5.54 1.41
N LEU A 211 11.41 -5.35 2.72
CA LEU A 211 12.12 -6.13 3.71
C LEU A 211 11.24 -7.29 4.16
N GLY A 212 11.91 -8.41 4.45
CA GLY A 212 11.32 -9.75 4.57
C GLY A 212 10.12 -9.87 5.51
N PRO A 213 9.45 -11.04 5.49
CA PRO A 213 8.30 -11.29 6.34
C PRO A 213 8.73 -11.36 7.81
N PHE A 214 8.42 -10.31 8.57
CA PHE A 214 8.57 -10.25 10.02
C PHE A 214 7.47 -11.08 10.68
N ARG A 215 7.84 -11.78 11.76
CA ARG A 215 6.94 -12.69 12.48
C ARG A 215 6.06 -11.96 13.50
N SER A 216 6.44 -10.73 13.85
CA SER A 216 5.81 -9.92 14.90
C SER A 216 5.79 -8.44 14.54
N ALA A 217 4.76 -7.72 14.98
CA ALA A 217 4.68 -6.27 14.89
C ALA A 217 5.81 -5.57 15.69
N THR A 218 6.25 -6.16 16.81
CA THR A 218 7.36 -5.63 17.61
C THR A 218 8.67 -5.61 16.83
N GLU A 219 8.96 -6.68 16.10
CA GLU A 219 10.16 -6.82 15.27
C GLU A 219 10.13 -5.84 14.07
N LEU A 220 8.95 -5.64 13.49
CA LEU A 220 8.74 -4.67 12.43
C LEU A 220 9.04 -3.25 12.91
N GLU A 221 8.50 -2.84 14.07
CA GLU A 221 8.69 -1.47 14.57
C GLU A 221 10.15 -1.21 14.96
N ALA A 222 10.82 -2.19 15.59
CA ALA A 222 12.26 -2.12 15.89
C ALA A 222 13.09 -1.94 14.60
N THR A 223 12.75 -2.68 13.55
CA THR A 223 13.44 -2.59 12.24
C THR A 223 13.17 -1.25 11.56
N LYS A 224 11.93 -0.78 11.58
CA LYS A 224 11.54 0.54 11.07
C LYS A 224 12.26 1.67 11.78
N GLN A 225 12.40 1.60 13.11
CA GLN A 225 13.16 2.57 13.89
C GLN A 225 14.63 2.61 13.44
N ARG A 226 15.24 1.43 13.26
CA ARG A 226 16.63 1.31 12.81
C ARG A 226 16.86 1.86 11.40
N LEU A 227 15.91 1.64 10.49
CA LEU A 227 15.94 2.23 9.14
C LEU A 227 15.78 3.74 9.16
N SER A 228 14.89 4.25 10.01
CA SER A 228 14.70 5.69 10.21
C SER A 228 15.99 6.35 10.73
N SER A 229 16.69 5.72 11.67
CA SER A 229 18.01 6.18 12.13
C SER A 229 19.08 6.18 11.03
N ALA A 230 18.93 5.31 10.02
CA ALA A 230 19.77 5.28 8.83
C ALA A 230 19.32 6.26 7.72
N GLY A 231 18.28 7.07 7.97
CA GLY A 231 17.70 8.03 7.03
C GLY A 231 16.83 7.38 5.95
N ILE A 232 16.36 6.15 6.16
CA ILE A 232 15.58 5.38 5.19
C ILE A 232 14.16 5.21 5.74
N SER A 233 13.19 5.81 5.07
CA SER A 233 11.78 5.70 5.44
C SER A 233 11.22 4.34 5.03
N ALA A 234 10.34 3.78 5.86
CA ALA A 234 9.72 2.49 5.59
C ALA A 234 8.27 2.40 6.07
N ILE A 235 7.42 1.72 5.30
CA ILE A 235 5.98 1.58 5.50
C ILE A 235 5.66 0.15 5.90
N ALA A 236 5.01 -0.02 7.06
CA ALA A 236 4.54 -1.31 7.54
C ALA A 236 3.33 -1.79 6.73
N LEU A 237 3.41 -2.98 6.13
CA LEU A 237 2.31 -3.64 5.46
C LEU A 237 2.01 -4.95 6.19
N LYS A 238 0.79 -5.13 6.69
CA LYS A 238 0.31 -6.44 7.15
C LYS A 238 -0.24 -7.18 5.94
N GLU A 239 0.30 -8.34 5.63
CA GLU A 239 -0.25 -9.19 4.57
C GLU A 239 -1.60 -9.71 5.08
N GLY A 240 -2.68 -9.17 4.50
CA GLY A 240 -4.06 -9.59 4.78
C GLY A 240 -4.30 -10.99 4.24
N LYS A 241 -5.12 -11.76 4.96
CA LYS A 241 -5.65 -13.04 4.49
C LYS A 241 -6.80 -12.81 3.52
#